data_AF-A0A8H3HEM3-F1
#
_entry.id   AF-A0A8H3HEM3-F1
#
_cell.length_a   1.000
_cell.length_b   1.000
_cell.length_c   1.000
_cell.angle_alpha   90.00
_cell.angle_beta   90.00
_cell.angle_gamma   90.00
#
_symmetry.space_group_name_H-M   'P 1'
#
loop_
_entity.id
_entity.type
_entity.pdbx_description
1 polymer ?
#
loop_
_entity_poly.entity_id
_entity_poly.type
_entity_poly.pdbx_seq_one_letter_code
_entity_poly.pdbx_strand_id
1 'polypeptide(L)'
;MFSKLKEKLRGDRSPNSSSIELSKEDALAQLMHYDTQFLIDDSGSMSGSRWNEARDALMGLAKYALKHDQDGIEIFFLNDVTNGLVRNEEEVRKLFYSVGPTGGTPTGRRLEQILTTYISRIEAAKTKSGGADPSQSGIKPLNLIVITDGEPTDDPESVIVTAARRLDAGQFSLTQVGIQFIQVGDDKSASKALKELDEHLHEDHNVRDIVDTRPFTGKKLTPEALIAMLLGGINRRVDRIKKPGKE
;
A
#
# COMPACT_ATOMS: atom_id res chain seq x y z
N MET A 1 -51.95 9.32 40.40
CA MET A 1 -50.48 9.32 40.57
C MET A 1 -49.94 8.26 39.62
N PHE A 2 -49.28 8.62 38.52
CA PHE A 2 -47.85 8.92 38.51
C PHE A 2 -47.00 7.89 39.26
N SER A 3 -45.93 7.50 38.55
CA SER A 3 -44.60 7.27 39.09
C SER A 3 -44.30 5.85 39.59
N LYS A 4 -43.73 5.04 38.68
CA LYS A 4 -42.29 4.67 38.66
C LYS A 4 -42.09 3.41 39.51
N LEU A 5 -41.64 2.30 38.94
CA LEU A 5 -40.30 2.08 38.41
C LEU A 5 -40.41 0.76 37.60
N LYS A 6 -40.08 0.68 36.31
CA LYS A 6 -38.71 0.53 35.75
C LYS A 6 -37.84 -0.43 36.56
N GLU A 7 -37.19 -1.35 35.83
CA GLU A 7 -36.43 -2.55 36.28
C GLU A 7 -37.34 -3.76 36.54
N LYS A 8 -37.36 -4.84 35.74
CA LYS A 8 -36.33 -5.51 34.95
C LYS A 8 -36.89 -5.87 33.57
N LEU A 9 -36.44 -5.14 32.55
CA LEU A 9 -36.69 -5.44 31.15
C LEU A 9 -35.73 -6.55 30.68
N ARG A 10 -36.30 -7.46 29.88
CA ARG A 10 -35.70 -8.08 28.69
C ARG A 10 -34.46 -8.98 28.90
N GLY A 11 -34.73 -10.24 29.21
CA GLY A 11 -33.88 -11.33 28.72
C GLY A 11 -34.34 -11.71 27.32
N ASP A 12 -33.79 -11.06 26.30
CA ASP A 12 -33.90 -11.52 24.91
C ASP A 12 -32.55 -12.10 24.50
N ARG A 13 -32.57 -13.34 24.03
CA ARG A 13 -31.39 -14.12 23.66
C ARG A 13 -31.03 -13.80 22.22
N SER A 14 -30.14 -12.84 22.01
CA SER A 14 -29.43 -12.71 20.73
C SER A 14 -28.25 -13.69 20.69
N PRO A 15 -28.08 -14.47 19.59
CA PRO A 15 -26.92 -15.31 19.42
C PRO A 15 -25.68 -14.43 19.31
N ASN A 16 -24.68 -14.79 20.09
CA ASN A 16 -23.36 -14.18 20.17
C ASN A 16 -22.78 -13.97 18.76
N SER A 17 -22.64 -12.72 18.32
CA SER A 17 -21.97 -12.36 17.07
C SER A 17 -20.45 -12.45 17.25
N SER A 18 -19.94 -13.67 17.40
CA SER A 18 -18.51 -13.96 17.44
C SER A 18 -18.01 -14.24 16.02
N SER A 19 -18.12 -13.25 15.13
CA SER A 19 -17.56 -13.31 13.79
C SER A 19 -17.10 -11.92 13.38
N ILE A 20 -15.81 -11.84 13.02
CA ILE A 20 -15.06 -10.68 12.48
C ILE A 20 -14.34 -9.82 13.56
N GLU A 21 -13.70 -10.47 14.53
CA GLU A 21 -12.39 -10.05 15.03
C GLU A 21 -11.35 -11.11 14.60
N LEU A 22 -11.11 -11.22 13.28
CA LEU A 22 -9.72 -11.42 12.87
C LEU A 22 -9.03 -10.15 13.34
N SER A 23 -8.33 -10.22 14.47
CA SER A 23 -7.96 -9.03 15.22
C SER A 23 -7.13 -8.12 14.32
N LYS A 24 -7.28 -6.80 14.48
CA LYS A 24 -6.40 -5.84 13.77
C LYS A 24 -4.92 -6.17 13.98
N GLU A 25 -4.59 -6.84 15.09
CA GLU A 25 -3.27 -7.35 15.44
C GLU A 25 -2.81 -8.47 14.49
N ASP A 26 -3.65 -9.47 14.21
CA ASP A 26 -3.34 -10.53 13.24
C ASP A 26 -3.13 -9.97 11.83
N ALA A 27 -3.92 -8.96 11.49
CA ALA A 27 -3.87 -8.31 10.19
C ALA A 27 -2.60 -7.45 10.06
N LEU A 28 -2.24 -6.67 11.09
CA LEU A 28 -0.99 -5.91 11.12
C LEU A 28 0.24 -6.83 11.19
N ALA A 29 0.15 -8.00 11.84
CA ALA A 29 1.20 -9.01 11.81
C ALA A 29 1.50 -9.52 10.39
N GLN A 30 0.50 -9.56 9.50
CA GLN A 30 0.75 -9.89 8.09
C GLN A 30 1.64 -8.87 7.40
N LEU A 31 1.56 -7.57 7.75
CA LEU A 31 2.43 -6.54 7.19
C LEU A 31 3.91 -6.79 7.53
N MET A 32 4.21 -7.40 8.68
CA MET A 32 5.59 -7.70 9.11
C MET A 32 6.31 -8.70 8.18
N HIS A 33 5.56 -9.50 7.44
CA HIS A 33 6.10 -10.43 6.45
C HIS A 33 6.49 -9.75 5.13
N TYR A 34 6.10 -8.50 4.94
CA TYR A 34 6.41 -7.70 3.76
C TYR A 34 7.37 -6.55 4.12
N ASP A 35 8.22 -6.19 3.18
CA ASP A 35 8.91 -4.92 3.16
C ASP A 35 7.90 -3.86 2.68
N THR A 36 7.27 -3.13 3.61
CA THR A 36 6.24 -2.14 3.27
C THR A 36 6.86 -0.76 3.10
N GLN A 37 6.78 -0.24 1.87
CA GLN A 37 7.33 1.06 1.49
C GLN A 37 6.21 1.98 1.03
N PHE A 38 6.30 3.25 1.37
CA PHE A 38 5.36 4.28 0.94
C PHE A 38 6.03 5.19 -0.08
N LEU A 39 5.40 5.35 -1.24
CA LEU A 39 5.77 6.34 -2.23
C LEU A 39 4.73 7.45 -2.23
N ILE A 40 5.12 8.62 -1.74
CA ILE A 40 4.22 9.76 -1.54
C ILE A 40 4.38 10.74 -2.69
N ASP A 41 3.25 11.09 -3.28
CA ASP A 41 3.16 12.19 -4.22
C ASP A 41 3.44 13.52 -3.52
N ASP A 42 4.56 14.13 -3.88
CA ASP A 42 4.97 15.48 -3.49
C ASP A 42 4.87 16.44 -4.67
N SER A 43 3.99 16.17 -5.65
CA SER A 43 3.68 17.10 -6.74
C SER A 43 2.98 18.36 -6.24
N GLY A 44 2.97 19.42 -7.06
CA GLY A 44 2.33 20.68 -6.68
C GLY A 44 0.84 20.56 -6.35
N SER A 45 0.11 19.62 -6.97
CA SER A 45 -1.33 19.41 -6.74
C SER A 45 -1.67 18.95 -5.33
N MET A 46 -0.72 18.30 -4.64
CA MET A 46 -0.88 17.84 -3.27
C MET A 46 -0.91 18.99 -2.24
N SER A 47 -0.51 20.21 -2.64
CA SER A 47 -0.44 21.38 -1.75
C SER A 47 -1.69 21.59 -0.90
N GLY A 48 -1.50 21.81 0.40
CA GLY A 48 -2.58 22.09 1.34
C GLY A 48 -3.19 20.83 1.93
N SER A 49 -4.49 20.61 1.75
CA SER A 49 -5.21 19.58 2.53
C SER A 49 -4.79 18.16 2.19
N ARG A 50 -4.44 17.87 0.93
CA ARG A 50 -4.09 16.51 0.46
C ARG A 50 -2.74 16.06 1.01
N TRP A 51 -1.74 16.95 1.01
CA TRP A 51 -0.44 16.74 1.66
C TRP A 51 -0.58 16.52 3.17
N ASN A 52 -1.37 17.35 3.85
CA ASN A 52 -1.62 17.19 5.29
C ASN A 52 -2.35 15.88 5.61
N GLU A 53 -3.29 15.48 4.76
CA GLU A 53 -4.04 14.24 4.91
C GLU A 53 -3.13 13.00 4.78
N ALA A 54 -2.25 12.97 3.76
CA ALA A 54 -1.25 11.92 3.62
C ALA A 54 -0.30 11.86 4.83
N ARG A 55 0.19 13.02 5.29
CA ARG A 55 1.03 13.12 6.50
C ARG A 55 0.33 12.55 7.72
N ASP A 56 -0.89 13.01 8.00
CA ASP A 56 -1.61 12.67 9.22
C ASP A 56 -2.00 11.18 9.23
N ALA A 57 -2.33 10.61 8.06
CA ALA A 57 -2.57 9.18 7.90
C ALA A 57 -1.30 8.35 8.21
N LEU A 58 -0.14 8.75 7.69
CA LEU A 58 1.13 8.07 7.93
C LEU A 58 1.63 8.24 9.37
N MET A 59 1.42 9.40 9.99
CA MET A 59 1.70 9.61 11.41
C MET A 59 0.91 8.60 12.25
N GLY A 60 -0.40 8.50 12.00
CA GLY A 60 -1.23 7.53 12.69
C GLY A 60 -0.76 6.09 12.44
N LEU A 61 -0.40 5.73 11.21
CA LEU A 61 0.17 4.41 10.92
C LEU A 61 1.47 4.15 11.69
N ALA A 62 2.42 5.09 11.71
CA ALA A 62 3.69 4.95 12.43
C ALA A 62 3.49 4.74 13.94
N LYS A 63 2.49 5.41 14.53
CA LYS A 63 2.06 5.18 15.92
C LYS A 63 1.64 3.73 16.17
N TYR A 64 0.96 3.11 15.21
CA TYR A 64 0.54 1.70 15.30
C TYR A 64 1.70 0.74 14.98
N ALA A 65 2.54 1.07 14.00
CA ALA A 65 3.67 0.23 13.57
C ALA A 65 4.64 -0.05 14.73
N LEU A 66 4.97 0.94 15.57
CA LEU A 66 5.84 0.76 16.76
C LEU A 66 5.42 -0.34 17.72
N LYS A 67 4.12 -0.65 17.77
CA LYS A 67 3.61 -1.67 18.70
C LYS A 67 3.90 -3.09 18.21
N HIS A 68 4.18 -3.26 16.92
CA HIS A 68 4.23 -4.57 16.27
C HIS A 68 5.50 -4.79 15.45
N ASP A 69 6.14 -3.73 14.94
CA ASP A 69 7.32 -3.78 14.08
C ASP A 69 8.40 -2.78 14.56
N GLN A 70 9.64 -3.25 14.69
CA GLN A 70 10.78 -2.42 15.08
C GLN A 70 11.54 -1.86 13.87
N ASP A 71 11.31 -2.39 12.66
CA ASP A 71 12.06 -2.00 11.47
C ASP A 71 11.69 -0.56 11.05
N GLY A 72 10.42 -0.18 11.19
CA GLY A 72 9.86 1.11 10.77
C GLY A 72 9.20 1.04 9.39
N ILE A 73 8.65 2.15 8.92
CA ILE A 73 8.13 2.28 7.55
C ILE A 73 9.07 3.14 6.73
N GLU A 74 9.37 2.72 5.50
CA GLU A 74 10.21 3.50 4.60
C GLU A 74 9.32 4.41 3.74
N ILE A 75 9.64 5.70 3.70
CA ILE A 75 8.92 6.72 2.93
C ILE A 75 9.84 7.28 1.85
N PHE A 76 9.38 7.26 0.61
CA PHE A 76 9.94 7.88 -0.58
C PHE A 76 8.97 8.95 -1.11
N PHE A 77 9.50 9.87 -1.90
CA PHE A 77 8.71 10.89 -2.62
C PHE A 77 8.90 10.77 -4.13
N LEU A 78 7.96 11.29 -4.92
CA LEU A 78 8.02 11.26 -6.38
C LEU A 78 9.10 12.18 -6.95
N ASN A 79 9.17 13.41 -6.46
CA ASN A 79 10.06 14.47 -6.95
C ASN A 79 11.32 14.60 -6.07
N ASP A 80 11.16 14.60 -4.75
CA ASP A 80 12.28 14.72 -3.81
C ASP A 80 13.07 13.40 -3.68
N VAL A 81 14.39 13.53 -3.67
CA VAL A 81 15.31 12.38 -3.50
C VAL A 81 15.43 11.94 -2.05
N THR A 82 15.04 12.81 -1.10
CA THR A 82 14.97 12.53 0.32
C THR A 82 14.07 11.31 0.54
N ASN A 83 14.53 10.41 1.41
CA ASN A 83 13.74 9.29 1.90
C ASN A 83 13.95 9.18 3.41
N GLY A 84 13.06 8.47 4.08
CA GLY A 84 13.12 8.33 5.53
C GLY A 84 12.59 6.99 6.00
N LEU A 85 13.41 6.26 6.76
CA LEU A 85 12.95 5.16 7.58
C LEU A 85 12.41 5.74 8.89
N VAL A 86 11.09 5.85 8.98
CA VAL A 86 10.40 6.48 10.10
C VAL A 86 9.79 5.44 11.02
N ARG A 87 9.93 5.66 12.31
CA ARG A 87 9.43 4.78 13.35
C ARG A 87 8.32 5.42 14.16
N ASN A 88 8.22 6.74 14.21
CA ASN A 88 7.23 7.40 15.06
C ASN A 88 6.60 8.61 14.37
N GLU A 89 5.52 9.12 14.99
CA GLU A 89 4.79 10.31 14.53
C GLU A 89 5.70 11.54 14.33
N GLU A 90 6.71 11.71 15.18
CA GLU A 90 7.63 12.85 15.13
C GLU A 90 8.55 12.78 13.90
N GLU A 91 9.08 11.59 13.60
CA GLU A 91 9.93 11.36 12.43
C GLU A 91 9.15 11.55 11.12
N VAL A 92 7.90 11.07 11.03
CA VAL A 92 7.02 11.34 9.88
C VAL A 92 6.84 12.85 9.72
N ARG A 93 6.51 13.56 10.80
CA ARG A 93 6.27 15.01 10.74
C ARG A 93 7.50 15.78 10.29
N LYS A 94 8.68 15.43 10.81
CA LYS A 94 9.96 16.06 10.41
C LYS A 94 10.24 15.82 8.93
N LEU A 95 10.01 14.61 8.43
CA LEU A 95 10.20 14.29 7.01
C LEU A 95 9.28 15.14 6.11
N PHE A 96 8.01 15.27 6.48
CA PHE A 96 7.03 16.10 5.77
C PHE A 96 7.25 17.62 5.94
N TYR A 97 8.14 18.04 6.85
CA TYR A 97 8.59 19.44 6.96
C TYR A 97 9.86 19.70 6.16
N SER A 98 10.69 18.68 5.91
CA SER A 98 11.86 18.81 5.04
C SER A 98 11.51 18.73 3.56
N VAL A 99 10.39 18.11 3.20
CA VAL A 99 9.89 17.97 1.82
C VAL A 99 8.62 18.79 1.64
N GLY A 100 8.46 19.44 0.49
CA GLY A 100 7.31 20.28 0.17
C GLY A 100 6.73 19.97 -1.21
N PRO A 101 5.39 20.02 -1.38
CA PRO A 101 4.73 19.81 -2.67
C PRO A 101 5.26 20.73 -3.77
N THR A 102 5.78 20.16 -4.87
CA THR A 102 6.33 20.87 -6.03
C THR A 102 6.43 19.98 -7.27
N GLY A 103 6.46 20.57 -8.47
CA GLY A 103 6.66 19.81 -9.70
C GLY A 103 5.45 19.00 -10.15
N GLY A 104 5.71 18.02 -11.03
CA GLY A 104 4.69 17.12 -11.61
C GLY A 104 4.59 15.80 -10.84
N THR A 105 4.00 14.79 -11.47
CA THR A 105 3.73 13.48 -10.85
C THR A 105 4.51 12.37 -11.60
N PRO A 106 5.86 12.34 -11.54
CA PRO A 106 6.70 11.40 -12.30
C PRO A 106 6.69 10.00 -11.70
N THR A 107 5.50 9.38 -11.72
CA THR A 107 5.21 8.09 -11.10
C THR A 107 6.04 6.97 -11.71
N GLY A 108 6.09 6.88 -13.03
CA GLY A 108 6.83 5.83 -13.75
C GLY A 108 8.31 5.86 -13.42
N ARG A 109 8.95 7.04 -13.50
CA ARG A 109 10.37 7.21 -13.15
C ARG A 109 10.68 6.73 -11.74
N ARG A 110 9.86 7.11 -10.75
CA ARG A 110 10.15 6.76 -9.36
C ARG A 110 9.85 5.30 -9.05
N LEU A 111 8.80 4.74 -9.65
CA LEU A 111 8.53 3.30 -9.64
C LEU A 111 9.70 2.51 -10.23
N GLU A 112 10.24 2.93 -11.38
CA GLU A 112 11.33 2.24 -12.07
C GLU A 112 12.55 2.11 -11.15
N GLN A 113 12.93 3.21 -10.46
CA GLN A 113 14.05 3.22 -9.53
C GLN A 113 13.86 2.22 -8.39
N ILE A 114 12.69 2.24 -7.74
CA ILE A 114 12.39 1.37 -6.58
C ILE A 114 12.31 -0.09 -7.03
N LEU A 115 11.52 -0.39 -8.06
CA LEU A 115 11.27 -1.75 -8.55
C LEU A 115 12.54 -2.37 -9.13
N THR A 116 13.31 -1.63 -9.93
CA THR A 116 14.57 -2.14 -10.50
C THR A 116 15.57 -2.47 -9.41
N THR A 117 15.70 -1.62 -8.39
CA THR A 117 16.60 -1.85 -7.26
C THR A 117 16.20 -3.12 -6.50
N TYR A 118 14.92 -3.26 -6.16
CA TYR A 118 14.41 -4.41 -5.44
C TYR A 118 14.53 -5.72 -6.25
N ILE A 119 14.10 -5.71 -7.51
CA ILE A 119 14.10 -6.90 -8.38
C ILE A 119 15.54 -7.38 -8.63
N SER A 120 16.48 -6.45 -8.87
CA SER A 120 17.89 -6.82 -9.06
C SER A 120 18.49 -7.42 -7.78
N ARG A 121 18.04 -6.99 -6.60
CA ARG A 121 18.44 -7.56 -5.30
C ARG A 121 18.01 -9.03 -5.17
N ILE A 122 16.76 -9.36 -5.49
CA ILE A 122 16.25 -10.74 -5.41
C ILE A 122 16.81 -11.65 -6.50
N GLU A 123 17.05 -11.12 -7.71
CA GLU A 123 17.73 -11.85 -8.81
C GLU A 123 19.17 -12.22 -8.43
N ALA A 124 19.92 -11.28 -7.86
CA ALA A 124 21.27 -11.54 -7.39
C ALA A 124 21.29 -12.57 -6.24
N ALA A 125 20.32 -12.49 -5.32
CA ALA A 125 20.20 -13.44 -4.22
C ALA A 125 19.88 -14.86 -4.72
N LYS A 126 18.92 -15.00 -5.65
CA LYS A 126 18.57 -16.28 -6.28
C LYS A 126 19.75 -16.89 -7.04
N THR A 127 20.54 -16.05 -7.73
CA THR A 127 21.75 -16.51 -8.43
C THR A 127 22.78 -17.06 -7.44
N LYS A 128 23.03 -16.34 -6.33
CA LYS A 128 23.98 -16.76 -5.28
C LYS A 128 23.55 -18.05 -4.57
N SER A 129 22.25 -18.30 -4.47
CA SER A 129 21.70 -19.50 -3.82
C SER A 129 21.56 -20.71 -4.75
N GLY A 130 22.09 -20.64 -5.98
CA GLY A 130 22.00 -21.74 -6.95
C GLY A 130 20.58 -21.97 -7.50
N GLY A 131 19.75 -20.92 -7.53
CA GLY A 131 18.38 -20.97 -8.03
C GLY A 131 17.32 -21.22 -6.95
N ALA A 132 17.70 -21.32 -5.67
CA ALA A 132 16.74 -21.46 -4.58
C ALA A 132 15.87 -20.20 -4.42
N ASP A 133 14.65 -20.39 -3.93
CA ASP A 133 13.65 -19.35 -3.71
C ASP A 133 14.21 -18.19 -2.84
N PRO A 134 14.01 -16.90 -3.21
CA PRO A 134 14.48 -15.76 -2.43
C PRO A 134 13.92 -15.66 -1.01
N SER A 135 12.81 -16.33 -0.70
CA SER A 135 12.35 -16.47 0.69
C SER A 135 13.42 -17.06 1.60
N GLN A 136 14.34 -17.87 1.06
CA GLN A 136 15.50 -18.42 1.77
C GLN A 136 16.67 -17.43 1.90
N SER A 137 16.64 -16.32 1.15
CA SER A 137 17.67 -15.27 1.18
C SER A 137 17.42 -14.17 2.23
N GLY A 138 16.30 -14.25 2.95
CA GLY A 138 15.91 -13.25 3.96
C GLY A 138 15.36 -11.94 3.37
N ILE A 139 15.21 -11.83 2.04
CA ILE A 139 14.59 -10.67 1.40
C ILE A 139 13.06 -10.81 1.48
N LYS A 140 12.41 -9.97 2.30
CA LYS A 140 10.95 -9.93 2.41
C LYS A 140 10.32 -9.48 1.06
N PRO A 141 9.15 -10.03 0.67
CA PRO A 141 8.34 -9.52 -0.44
C PRO A 141 8.03 -8.02 -0.32
N LEU A 142 8.04 -7.28 -1.43
CA LEU A 142 7.79 -5.83 -1.45
C LEU A 142 6.29 -5.53 -1.51
N ASN A 143 5.84 -4.68 -0.60
CA ASN A 143 4.51 -4.06 -0.62
C ASN A 143 4.65 -2.54 -0.77
N LEU A 144 4.60 -2.06 -2.01
CA LEU A 144 4.78 -0.65 -2.34
C LEU A 144 3.42 0.06 -2.37
N ILE A 145 3.24 1.07 -1.52
CA ILE A 145 2.01 1.82 -1.38
C ILE A 145 2.22 3.23 -1.93
N VAL A 146 1.56 3.54 -3.05
CA VAL A 146 1.64 4.85 -3.69
C VAL A 146 0.46 5.70 -3.23
N ILE A 147 0.69 6.85 -2.60
CA ILE A 147 -0.36 7.80 -2.19
C ILE A 147 -0.26 9.03 -3.10
N THR A 148 -1.27 9.27 -3.93
CA THR A 148 -1.25 10.32 -4.97
C THR A 148 -2.61 10.97 -5.16
N ASP A 149 -2.63 12.23 -5.60
CA ASP A 149 -3.85 12.94 -6.01
C ASP A 149 -3.94 13.21 -7.51
N GLY A 150 -2.90 12.84 -8.26
CA GLY A 150 -2.68 13.29 -9.62
C GLY A 150 -2.57 12.15 -10.63
N GLU A 151 -2.81 12.50 -11.89
CA GLU A 151 -2.47 11.65 -13.02
C GLU A 151 -0.94 11.59 -13.19
N PRO A 152 -0.35 10.41 -13.43
CA PRO A 152 1.05 10.30 -13.79
C PRO A 152 1.44 11.22 -14.96
N THR A 153 2.55 11.95 -14.83
CA THR A 153 3.06 12.83 -15.91
C THR A 153 4.01 12.11 -16.87
N ASP A 154 4.21 10.82 -16.67
CA ASP A 154 5.06 9.90 -17.43
C ASP A 154 4.36 8.54 -17.59
N ASP A 155 5.09 7.49 -17.98
CA ASP A 155 4.52 6.17 -18.30
C ASP A 155 4.85 5.13 -17.19
N PRO A 156 4.00 5.01 -16.16
CA PRO A 156 4.14 3.95 -15.16
C PRO A 156 3.73 2.57 -15.67
N GLU A 157 2.86 2.48 -16.69
CA GLU A 157 2.40 1.21 -17.25
C GLU A 157 3.58 0.39 -17.79
N SER A 158 4.41 0.97 -18.66
CA SER A 158 5.57 0.29 -19.23
C SER A 158 6.55 -0.21 -18.16
N VAL A 159 6.71 0.56 -17.08
CA VAL A 159 7.58 0.22 -15.94
C VAL A 159 7.02 -0.97 -15.16
N ILE A 160 5.73 -0.96 -14.85
CA ILE A 160 5.04 -2.03 -14.12
C ILE A 160 5.07 -3.32 -14.94
N VAL A 161 4.77 -3.26 -16.25
CA VAL A 161 4.82 -4.40 -17.17
C VAL A 161 6.24 -4.98 -17.24
N THR A 162 7.26 -4.13 -17.33
CA THR A 162 8.67 -4.57 -17.33
C THR A 162 9.04 -5.27 -16.03
N ALA A 163 8.62 -4.72 -14.89
CA ALA A 163 8.82 -5.34 -13.58
C ALA A 163 8.12 -6.71 -13.48
N ALA A 164 6.86 -6.81 -13.92
CA ALA A 164 6.09 -8.05 -13.93
C ALA A 164 6.75 -9.14 -14.79
N ARG A 165 7.21 -8.77 -16.00
CA ARG A 165 7.95 -9.70 -16.90
C ARG A 165 9.24 -10.21 -16.28
N ARG A 166 10.02 -9.34 -15.61
CA ARG A 166 11.22 -9.78 -14.88
C ARG A 166 10.88 -10.73 -13.75
N LEU A 167 9.79 -10.46 -13.03
CA LEU A 167 9.33 -11.32 -11.95
C LEU A 167 8.93 -12.72 -12.44
N ASP A 168 8.24 -12.78 -13.59
CA ASP A 168 7.87 -14.03 -14.27
C ASP A 168 9.08 -14.79 -14.80
N ALA A 169 9.98 -14.11 -15.53
CA ALA A 169 11.20 -14.71 -16.07
C ALA A 169 12.09 -15.27 -14.94
N GLY A 170 12.16 -14.57 -13.81
CA GLY A 170 12.86 -15.00 -12.62
C GLY A 170 12.14 -16.10 -11.82
N GLN A 171 10.93 -16.52 -12.22
CA GLN A 171 10.09 -17.49 -11.52
C GLN A 171 9.95 -17.16 -10.02
N PHE A 172 9.74 -15.89 -9.70
CA PHE A 172 9.51 -15.45 -8.33
C PHE A 172 8.04 -15.65 -7.93
N SER A 173 7.79 -15.73 -6.62
CA SER A 173 6.44 -15.82 -6.05
C SER A 173 5.51 -14.75 -6.64
N LEU A 174 4.24 -15.10 -6.89
CA LEU A 174 3.23 -14.13 -7.31
C LEU A 174 3.01 -13.01 -6.28
N THR A 175 3.31 -13.28 -5.00
CA THR A 175 3.26 -12.25 -3.94
C THR A 175 4.57 -11.46 -3.76
N GLN A 176 5.61 -11.73 -4.57
CA GLN A 176 6.95 -11.17 -4.35
C GLN A 176 6.97 -9.64 -4.39
N VAL A 177 6.14 -9.05 -5.26
CA VAL A 177 5.95 -7.60 -5.38
C VAL A 177 4.46 -7.34 -5.52
N GLY A 178 3.96 -6.38 -4.78
CA GLY A 178 2.65 -5.80 -5.00
C GLY A 178 2.68 -4.28 -4.84
N ILE A 179 1.98 -3.59 -5.73
CA ILE A 179 1.86 -2.14 -5.79
C ILE A 179 0.41 -1.80 -5.48
N GLN A 180 0.17 -0.89 -4.54
CA GLN A 180 -1.16 -0.39 -4.25
C GLN A 180 -1.21 1.11 -4.41
N PHE A 181 -2.04 1.59 -5.33
CA PHE A 181 -2.33 3.02 -5.47
C PHE A 181 -3.48 3.41 -4.55
N ILE A 182 -3.30 4.47 -3.77
CA ILE A 182 -4.30 5.08 -2.92
C ILE A 182 -4.50 6.51 -3.38
N GLN A 183 -5.68 6.79 -3.93
CA GLN A 183 -6.02 8.13 -4.38
C GLN A 183 -6.46 9.00 -3.20
N VAL A 184 -5.86 10.18 -3.10
CA VAL A 184 -6.28 11.27 -2.22
C VAL A 184 -6.92 12.36 -3.06
N GLY A 185 -8.05 12.92 -2.61
CA GLY A 185 -8.78 13.93 -3.40
C GLY A 185 -9.55 13.34 -4.59
N ASP A 186 -10.32 14.20 -5.26
CA ASP A 186 -11.39 13.83 -6.19
C ASP A 186 -11.06 14.09 -7.67
N ASP A 187 -9.76 14.15 -8.01
CA ASP A 187 -9.34 14.34 -9.40
C ASP A 187 -9.78 13.16 -10.27
N LYS A 188 -10.61 13.45 -11.28
CA LYS A 188 -11.20 12.40 -12.14
C LYS A 188 -10.20 11.83 -13.13
N SER A 189 -9.22 12.62 -13.56
CA SER A 189 -8.16 12.14 -14.45
C SER A 189 -7.26 11.16 -13.71
N ALA A 190 -6.88 11.49 -12.47
CA ALA A 190 -6.17 10.58 -11.58
C ALA A 190 -6.99 9.29 -11.36
N SER A 191 -8.29 9.39 -11.05
CA SER A 191 -9.14 8.20 -10.90
C SER A 191 -9.17 7.32 -12.15
N LYS A 192 -9.21 7.92 -13.34
CA LYS A 192 -9.21 7.19 -14.61
C LYS A 192 -7.88 6.48 -14.84
N ALA A 193 -6.78 7.21 -14.74
CA ALA A 193 -5.43 6.67 -14.95
C ALA A 193 -5.11 5.52 -13.98
N LEU A 194 -5.43 5.67 -12.68
CA LEU A 194 -5.18 4.63 -11.69
C LEU A 194 -6.06 3.39 -11.89
N LYS A 195 -7.27 3.55 -12.43
CA LYS A 195 -8.16 2.43 -12.77
C LYS A 195 -7.63 1.64 -13.97
N GLU A 196 -7.09 2.34 -14.96
CA GLU A 196 -6.46 1.72 -16.13
C GLU A 196 -5.25 0.86 -15.74
N LEU A 197 -4.45 1.32 -14.75
CA LEU A 197 -3.31 0.54 -14.23
C LEU A 197 -3.72 -0.75 -13.47
N ASP A 198 -4.93 -0.82 -12.90
CA ASP A 198 -5.42 -1.98 -12.14
C ASP A 198 -6.13 -3.00 -13.05
N GLU A 199 -7.03 -2.53 -13.91
CA GLU A 199 -7.91 -3.41 -14.69
C GLU A 199 -7.25 -3.98 -15.96
N HIS A 200 -6.36 -3.23 -16.62
CA HIS A 200 -5.95 -3.57 -17.99
C HIS A 200 -4.56 -4.19 -18.11
N LEU A 201 -3.63 -3.89 -17.20
CA LEU A 201 -2.21 -4.25 -17.39
C LEU A 201 -1.94 -5.74 -17.52
N HIS A 202 -2.55 -6.55 -16.66
CA HIS A 202 -2.23 -7.98 -16.59
C HIS A 202 -2.85 -8.76 -17.77
N GLU A 203 -4.07 -8.40 -18.18
CA GLU A 203 -4.76 -9.00 -19.32
C GLU A 203 -4.14 -8.57 -20.65
N ASP A 204 -3.94 -7.27 -20.85
CA ASP A 204 -3.49 -6.71 -22.14
C ASP A 204 -2.05 -7.13 -22.48
N HIS A 205 -1.21 -7.31 -21.45
CA HIS A 205 0.20 -7.65 -21.64
C HIS A 205 0.53 -9.11 -21.32
N ASN A 206 -0.46 -9.90 -20.89
CA ASN A 206 -0.29 -11.30 -20.45
C ASN A 206 0.85 -11.44 -19.41
N VAL A 207 0.76 -10.64 -18.34
CA VAL A 207 1.72 -10.63 -17.23
C VAL A 207 1.00 -10.89 -15.90
N ARG A 208 1.75 -11.24 -14.86
CA ARG A 208 1.17 -11.33 -13.50
C ARG A 208 0.52 -10.00 -13.06
N ASP A 209 -0.59 -10.13 -12.36
CA ASP A 209 -1.25 -9.02 -11.70
C ASP A 209 -0.53 -8.64 -10.40
N ILE A 210 0.02 -7.42 -10.37
CA ILE A 210 0.77 -6.86 -9.23
C ILE A 210 0.23 -5.51 -8.77
N VAL A 211 -0.84 -4.99 -9.37
CA VAL A 211 -1.39 -3.65 -9.07
C VAL A 211 -2.76 -3.79 -8.42
N ASP A 212 -3.07 -2.86 -7.52
CA ASP A 212 -4.41 -2.67 -6.97
C ASP A 212 -4.65 -1.19 -6.74
N THR A 213 -5.85 -0.70 -7.04
CA THR A 213 -6.20 0.71 -6.87
C THR A 213 -7.30 0.91 -5.85
N ARG A 214 -7.12 1.92 -4.98
CA ARG A 214 -8.12 2.45 -4.05
C ARG A 214 -8.51 3.86 -4.49
N PRO A 215 -9.65 4.01 -5.20
CA PRO A 215 -10.12 5.32 -5.63
C PRO A 215 -10.63 6.13 -4.44
N PHE A 216 -10.71 7.45 -4.61
CA PHE A 216 -11.28 8.33 -3.61
C PHE A 216 -12.77 8.06 -3.39
N THR A 217 -13.18 7.92 -2.13
CA THR A 217 -14.54 7.52 -1.75
C THR A 217 -15.38 8.68 -1.20
N GLY A 218 -14.95 9.93 -1.41
CA GLY A 218 -15.60 11.11 -0.82
C GLY A 218 -15.20 11.37 0.63
N LYS A 219 -14.30 10.54 1.19
CA LYS A 219 -13.79 10.66 2.57
C LYS A 219 -12.29 10.83 2.56
N LYS A 220 -11.80 11.65 3.50
CA LYS A 220 -10.38 11.82 3.76
C LYS A 220 -9.72 10.49 4.14
N LEU A 221 -8.49 10.29 3.71
CA LEU A 221 -7.58 9.26 4.15
C LEU A 221 -7.22 9.50 5.62
N THR A 222 -7.90 8.78 6.51
CA THR A 222 -7.54 8.74 7.93
C THR A 222 -6.56 7.59 8.20
N PRO A 223 -5.85 7.59 9.34
CA PRO A 223 -5.02 6.45 9.73
C PRO A 223 -5.76 5.11 9.71
N GLU A 224 -7.01 5.08 10.19
CA GLU A 224 -7.82 3.87 10.23
C GLU A 224 -8.21 3.39 8.83
N ALA A 225 -8.52 4.34 7.93
CA ALA A 225 -8.80 4.05 6.54
C ALA A 225 -7.56 3.48 5.84
N LEU A 226 -6.38 4.10 6.05
CA LEU A 226 -5.12 3.62 5.52
C LEU A 226 -4.82 2.19 6.00
N ILE A 227 -4.91 1.93 7.30
CA ILE A 227 -4.72 0.58 7.86
C ILE A 227 -5.69 -0.41 7.22
N ALA A 228 -6.98 -0.09 7.12
CA ALA A 228 -7.96 -0.97 6.49
C ALA A 228 -7.63 -1.26 5.01
N MET A 229 -7.14 -0.27 4.26
CA MET A 229 -6.74 -0.42 2.86
C MET A 229 -5.53 -1.34 2.70
N LEU A 230 -4.51 -1.20 3.55
CA LEU A 230 -3.31 -2.05 3.55
C LEU A 230 -3.67 -3.53 3.78
N LEU A 231 -4.50 -3.79 4.79
CA LEU A 231 -4.95 -5.13 5.12
C LEU A 231 -5.81 -5.73 4.00
N GLY A 232 -6.71 -4.93 3.42
CA GLY A 232 -7.52 -5.34 2.29
C GLY A 232 -6.70 -5.62 1.03
N GLY A 233 -5.61 -4.88 0.79
CA GLY A 233 -4.66 -5.10 -0.31
C GLY A 233 -3.96 -6.45 -0.21
N ILE A 234 -3.36 -6.74 0.94
CA ILE A 234 -2.67 -8.02 1.17
C ILE A 234 -3.63 -9.20 1.05
N ASN A 235 -4.77 -9.16 1.75
CA ASN A 235 -5.73 -10.27 1.72
C ASN A 235 -6.24 -10.58 0.32
N ARG A 236 -6.55 -9.55 -0.49
CA ARG A 236 -7.02 -9.77 -1.87
C ARG A 236 -5.97 -10.44 -2.75
N ARG A 237 -4.70 -10.05 -2.63
CA ARG A 237 -3.61 -10.69 -3.38
C ARG A 237 -3.46 -12.16 -2.97
N VAL A 238 -3.51 -12.45 -1.68
CA VAL A 238 -3.48 -13.82 -1.16
C VAL A 238 -4.68 -14.63 -1.64
N ASP A 239 -5.87 -14.04 -1.67
CA ASP A 239 -7.11 -14.70 -2.12
C ASP A 239 -7.12 -14.97 -3.63
N ARG A 240 -6.60 -14.03 -4.46
CA ARG A 240 -6.44 -14.22 -5.92
C ARG A 240 -5.55 -15.43 -6.21
N ILE A 241 -4.48 -15.63 -5.44
CA ILE A 241 -3.58 -16.79 -5.60
C ILE A 241 -4.24 -18.11 -5.19
N LYS A 242 -5.07 -18.10 -4.14
CA LYS A 242 -5.81 -19.29 -3.70
C LYS A 242 -6.95 -19.69 -4.64
N LYS A 243 -7.43 -18.76 -5.47
CA LYS A 243 -8.50 -18.98 -6.45
C LYS A 243 -8.02 -18.62 -7.86
N PRO A 244 -7.06 -19.38 -8.44
CA PRO A 244 -6.74 -19.21 -9.84
C PRO A 244 -7.96 -19.68 -10.65
N GLY A 245 -8.69 -18.76 -11.26
CA GLY A 245 -9.83 -19.05 -12.15
C GLY A 245 -11.08 -19.58 -11.44
N LYS A 246 -12.03 -18.68 -11.17
CA LYS A 246 -13.45 -18.99 -11.41
C LYS A 246 -13.94 -17.99 -12.44
N GLU A 247 -13.70 -18.35 -13.70
CA GLU A 247 -14.56 -17.91 -14.80
C GLU A 247 -16.00 -18.43 -14.58
#